data_AF-A0A2U1M398-F1
#
_entry.id   AF-A0A2U1M398-F1
#
_cell.length_a   1.000
_cell.length_b   1.000
_cell.length_c   1.000
_cell.angle_alpha   90.00
_cell.angle_beta   90.00
_cell.angle_gamma   90.00
#
_symmetry.space_group_name_H-M   'P 1'
#
loop_
_entity.id
_entity.type
_entity.pdbx_description
1 polymer ?
#
loop_
_entity_poly.entity_id
_entity_poly.type
_entity_poly.pdbx_seq_one_letter_code
_entity_poly.pdbx_strand_id
1 'polypeptide(L)'
;MAVTTIVEEPMLSRLDRLDTIVRQLEEIRGGNRSPKSSCASTPSSCTHTSDGQISSIDFSPRSLEKHCRPIDDVMIETGVKGTLIERLVHVEDRVAKLCMQLEEELEAEKRRVLRQEEEKKNEMIMLKTKKKKGFKQLMASCVGGSNSKQI
;
A
#
# COMPACT_ATOMS: atom_id res chain seq x y z
N MET A 1 -20.88 36.25 -15.69
CA MET A 1 -20.42 35.36 -14.61
C MET A 1 -20.45 33.95 -15.15
N ALA A 2 -19.29 33.29 -15.27
CA ALA A 2 -19.23 31.89 -15.72
C ALA A 2 -19.52 30.98 -14.51
N VAL A 3 -20.59 30.21 -14.58
CA VAL A 3 -20.86 29.15 -13.61
C VAL A 3 -19.97 27.97 -14.01
N THR A 4 -18.90 27.74 -13.27
CA THR A 4 -18.12 26.51 -13.36
C THR A 4 -18.99 25.37 -12.82
N THR A 5 -19.67 24.66 -13.71
CA THR A 5 -20.34 23.39 -13.38
C THR A 5 -19.26 22.38 -13.00
N ILE A 6 -19.09 22.13 -11.72
CA ILE A 6 -18.28 21.02 -11.23
C ILE A 6 -19.07 19.76 -11.62
N VAL A 7 -18.68 19.10 -12.70
CA VAL A 7 -19.26 17.80 -13.10
C VAL A 7 -18.73 16.79 -12.09
N GLU A 8 -19.47 16.60 -10.99
CA GLU A 8 -19.14 15.59 -10.00
C GLU A 8 -19.28 14.20 -10.65
N GLU A 9 -18.26 13.37 -10.48
CA GLU A 9 -18.25 12.02 -11.00
C GLU A 9 -19.39 11.19 -10.38
N PRO A 10 -20.14 10.40 -11.19
CA PRO A 10 -21.19 9.55 -10.67
C PRO A 10 -20.69 8.62 -9.55
N MET A 11 -21.53 8.44 -8.51
CA MET A 11 -21.22 7.62 -7.33
C MET A 11 -20.70 6.22 -7.67
N LEU A 12 -21.26 5.58 -8.70
CA LEU A 12 -20.85 4.24 -9.14
C LEU A 12 -19.43 4.21 -9.70
N SER A 13 -19.02 5.24 -10.44
CA SER A 13 -17.68 5.36 -11.01
C SER A 13 -16.64 5.61 -9.92
N ARG A 14 -16.99 6.46 -8.93
CA ARG A 14 -16.17 6.67 -7.74
C ARG A 14 -15.91 5.37 -6.99
N LEU A 15 -16.94 4.54 -6.81
CA LEU A 15 -16.81 3.26 -6.11
C LEU A 15 -16.03 2.23 -6.92
N ASP A 16 -16.17 2.20 -8.24
CA ASP A 16 -15.40 1.33 -9.13
C ASP A 16 -13.90 1.68 -9.11
N ARG A 17 -13.59 2.97 -9.10
CA ARG A 17 -12.22 3.45 -8.91
C ARG A 17 -11.64 2.99 -7.56
N LEU A 18 -12.41 3.09 -6.48
CA LEU A 18 -11.98 2.63 -5.16
C LEU A 18 -11.70 1.13 -5.16
N ASP A 19 -12.61 0.33 -5.69
CA ASP A 19 -12.45 -1.13 -5.76
C ASP A 19 -11.16 -1.53 -6.51
N THR A 20 -10.89 -0.84 -7.62
CA THR A 20 -9.67 -1.04 -8.42
C THR A 20 -8.40 -0.69 -7.63
N ILE A 21 -8.39 0.45 -6.94
CA ILE A 21 -7.24 0.89 -6.14
C ILE A 21 -6.98 -0.11 -5.01
N VAL A 22 -8.02 -0.52 -4.27
CA VAL A 22 -7.90 -1.49 -3.18
C VAL A 22 -7.32 -2.80 -3.68
N ARG A 23 -7.76 -3.29 -4.85
CA ARG A 23 -7.21 -4.50 -5.48
C ARG A 23 -5.73 -4.37 -5.81
N GLN A 24 -5.30 -3.23 -6.35
CA GLN A 24 -3.89 -2.98 -6.66
C GLN A 24 -3.03 -2.95 -5.39
N LEU A 25 -3.54 -2.35 -4.31
CA LEU A 25 -2.84 -2.31 -3.02
C LEU A 25 -2.69 -3.71 -2.41
N GLU A 26 -3.70 -4.56 -2.54
CA GLU A 26 -3.64 -5.98 -2.14
C GLU A 26 -2.58 -6.74 -2.95
N GLU A 27 -2.53 -6.54 -4.27
CA GLU A 27 -1.59 -7.21 -5.17
C GLU A 27 -0.14 -6.84 -4.89
N ILE A 28 0.15 -5.53 -4.75
CA ILE A 28 1.50 -5.03 -4.46
C ILE A 28 2.02 -5.63 -3.14
N ARG A 29 1.15 -5.81 -2.14
CA ARG A 29 1.53 -6.36 -0.84
C ARG A 29 1.66 -7.88 -0.82
N GLY A 30 0.84 -8.60 -1.61
CA GLY A 30 1.00 -10.04 -1.83
C GLY A 30 2.26 -10.39 -2.65
N GLY A 31 2.85 -9.39 -3.32
CA GLY A 31 3.99 -9.47 -4.23
C GLY A 31 5.38 -9.70 -3.60
N ASN A 32 5.49 -10.13 -2.34
CA ASN A 32 6.78 -10.52 -1.72
C ASN A 32 7.39 -11.80 -2.32
N ARG A 33 6.88 -12.28 -3.45
CA ARG A 33 7.51 -13.30 -4.31
C ARG A 33 8.06 -12.59 -5.55
N SER A 34 9.37 -12.35 -5.60
CA SER A 34 10.04 -11.84 -6.81
C SER A 34 11.33 -12.64 -7.07
N PRO A 35 11.88 -12.74 -8.30
CA PRO A 35 11.41 -12.18 -9.58
C PRO A 35 11.41 -13.18 -10.76
N LYS A 36 10.61 -12.93 -11.82
CA LYS A 36 11.00 -13.35 -13.18
C LYS A 36 10.37 -12.45 -14.24
N SER A 37 11.25 -11.70 -14.91
CA SER A 37 11.04 -11.09 -16.20
C SER A 37 10.46 -12.08 -17.20
N SER A 38 9.50 -11.64 -18.02
CA SER A 38 9.62 -11.61 -19.48
C SER A 38 8.33 -11.11 -20.10
N CYS A 39 8.48 -10.11 -20.94
CA CYS A 39 7.46 -9.64 -21.86
C CYS A 39 6.91 -10.80 -22.71
N ALA A 40 5.59 -10.88 -22.80
CA ALA A 40 4.91 -11.33 -24.01
C ALA A 40 3.55 -10.64 -24.06
N SER A 41 3.48 -9.59 -24.86
CA SER A 41 2.25 -8.91 -25.23
C SER A 41 1.33 -9.88 -25.98
N THR A 42 0.07 -9.97 -25.58
CA THR A 42 -1.02 -10.38 -26.46
C THR A 42 -2.09 -9.29 -26.41
N PRO A 43 -2.35 -8.58 -27.53
CA PRO A 43 -3.48 -7.68 -27.61
C PRO A 43 -4.73 -8.53 -27.84
N SER A 44 -5.60 -8.67 -26.83
CA SER A 44 -6.96 -9.11 -27.12
C SER A 44 -7.71 -7.93 -27.74
N SER A 45 -7.64 -7.87 -29.06
CA SER A 45 -8.58 -7.15 -29.89
C SER A 45 -10.00 -7.59 -29.51
N CYS A 46 -10.74 -6.72 -28.82
CA CYS A 46 -12.17 -6.66 -28.99
C CYS A 46 -12.58 -5.19 -28.90
N THR A 47 -12.50 -4.57 -30.06
CA THR A 47 -13.24 -3.39 -30.50
C THR A 47 -14.61 -3.30 -29.84
N HIS A 48 -14.86 -2.23 -29.09
CA HIS A 48 -16.04 -1.41 -29.29
C HIS A 48 -15.72 0.01 -28.80
N THR A 49 -15.37 0.85 -29.76
CA THR A 49 -15.48 2.29 -29.68
C THR A 49 -16.94 2.63 -29.35
N SER A 50 -17.25 2.97 -28.10
CA SER A 50 -18.33 3.93 -27.87
C SER A 50 -17.66 5.27 -27.71
N ASP A 51 -17.61 6.00 -28.82
CA ASP A 51 -17.12 7.36 -28.88
C ASP A 51 -17.65 8.18 -27.70
N GLY A 52 -16.74 8.94 -27.09
CA GLY A 52 -17.05 10.06 -26.21
C GLY A 52 -17.69 11.21 -26.98
N GLN A 53 -18.73 10.93 -27.76
CA GLN A 53 -19.68 11.95 -28.15
C GLN A 53 -20.65 12.12 -26.98
N ILE A 54 -20.50 13.23 -26.26
CA ILE A 54 -21.60 13.85 -25.54
C ILE A 54 -22.57 14.36 -26.62
N SER A 55 -23.22 13.43 -27.30
CA SER A 55 -24.44 13.70 -28.05
C SER A 55 -25.40 14.27 -27.02
N SER A 56 -25.97 15.44 -27.29
CA SER A 56 -27.07 15.98 -26.50
C SER A 56 -28.17 14.92 -26.48
N ILE A 57 -28.21 14.12 -25.43
CA ILE A 57 -29.30 13.18 -25.19
C ILE A 57 -30.53 14.05 -25.04
N ASP A 58 -31.34 14.06 -26.10
CA ASP A 58 -32.70 14.54 -26.02
C ASP A 58 -33.41 13.58 -25.07
N PHE A 59 -33.72 14.03 -23.86
CA PHE A 59 -34.46 13.27 -22.85
C PHE A 59 -35.96 13.15 -23.20
N SER A 60 -36.32 13.37 -24.47
CA SER A 60 -37.64 13.07 -24.99
C SER A 60 -37.94 11.56 -24.85
N PRO A 61 -39.13 11.18 -24.35
CA PRO A 61 -39.50 9.77 -24.17
C PRO A 61 -39.37 8.92 -25.45
N ARG A 62 -39.49 9.55 -26.63
CA ARG A 62 -39.41 8.89 -27.95
C ARG A 62 -37.98 8.57 -28.42
N SER A 63 -36.97 9.28 -27.94
CA SER A 63 -35.56 9.04 -28.30
C SER A 63 -34.90 8.01 -27.37
N LEU A 64 -35.31 7.98 -26.10
CA LEU A 64 -34.79 7.03 -25.10
C LEU A 64 -35.09 5.56 -25.45
N GLU A 65 -36.23 5.29 -26.08
CA GLU A 65 -36.67 3.94 -26.44
C GLU A 65 -35.69 3.21 -27.39
N LYS A 66 -34.85 3.95 -28.14
CA LYS A 66 -33.81 3.39 -29.01
C LYS A 66 -32.46 3.15 -28.33
N HIS A 67 -32.28 3.64 -27.10
CA HIS A 67 -31.01 3.64 -26.38
C HIS A 67 -31.07 2.92 -25.03
N CYS A 68 -32.28 2.69 -24.50
CA CYS A 68 -32.49 1.94 -23.27
C CYS A 68 -32.50 0.43 -23.52
N ARG A 69 -31.89 -0.32 -22.60
CA ARG A 69 -32.03 -1.77 -22.54
C ARG A 69 -33.40 -2.13 -21.92
N PRO A 70 -33.97 -3.31 -22.22
CA PRO A 70 -35.20 -3.78 -21.59
C PRO A 70 -35.11 -3.74 -20.06
N ILE A 71 -36.19 -3.31 -19.40
CA ILE A 71 -36.19 -3.15 -17.93
C ILE A 71 -35.90 -4.45 -17.19
N ASP A 72 -36.40 -5.59 -17.71
CA ASP A 72 -36.18 -6.90 -17.11
C ASP A 72 -34.69 -7.28 -17.10
N ASP A 73 -33.97 -7.00 -18.18
CA ASP A 73 -32.52 -7.24 -18.27
C ASP A 73 -31.75 -6.39 -17.25
N VAL A 74 -32.14 -5.12 -17.11
CA VAL A 74 -31.52 -4.19 -16.16
C VAL A 74 -31.81 -4.62 -14.71
N MET A 75 -33.03 -5.10 -14.44
CA MET A 75 -33.41 -5.63 -13.13
C MET A 75 -32.60 -6.87 -12.77
N ILE A 76 -32.41 -7.80 -13.71
CA ILE A 76 -31.58 -8.99 -13.50
C ILE A 76 -30.12 -8.59 -13.28
N GLU A 77 -29.56 -7.72 -14.12
CA GLU A 77 -28.17 -7.26 -14.00
C GLU A 77 -27.92 -6.59 -12.65
N THR A 78 -28.83 -5.71 -12.22
CA THR A 78 -28.72 -5.01 -10.94
C THR A 78 -28.91 -5.95 -9.76
N GLY A 79 -29.82 -6.93 -9.88
CA GLY A 79 -30.00 -7.98 -8.87
C GLY A 79 -28.76 -8.84 -8.67
N VAL A 80 -28.03 -9.16 -9.74
CA VAL A 80 -26.77 -9.92 -9.67
C VAL A 80 -25.62 -9.07 -9.14
N LYS A 81 -25.52 -7.81 -9.55
CA LYS A 81 -24.44 -6.89 -9.13
C LYS A 81 -24.59 -6.42 -7.69
N GLY A 82 -25.79 -6.54 -7.13
CA GLY A 82 -26.13 -6.03 -5.81
C GLY A 82 -26.30 -4.52 -5.79
N THR A 83 -26.60 -4.01 -4.60
CA THR A 83 -26.80 -2.60 -4.33
C THR A 83 -25.46 -1.87 -4.20
N LEU A 84 -25.53 -0.55 -4.36
CA LEU A 84 -24.41 0.34 -4.08
C LEU A 84 -23.89 0.18 -2.65
N ILE A 85 -24.77 -0.05 -1.68
CA ILE A 85 -24.43 -0.20 -0.26
C ILE A 85 -23.64 -1.49 -0.02
N GLU A 86 -24.05 -2.61 -0.61
CA GLU A 86 -23.33 -3.88 -0.49
C GLU A 86 -21.90 -3.77 -1.04
N ARG A 87 -21.75 -3.11 -2.19
CA ARG A 87 -20.42 -2.84 -2.76
C ARG A 87 -19.58 -1.93 -1.86
N LEU A 88 -20.18 -0.92 -1.24
CA LEU A 88 -19.46 -0.02 -0.33
C LEU A 88 -18.98 -0.77 0.91
N VAL A 89 -19.84 -1.57 1.54
CA VAL A 89 -19.50 -2.41 2.69
C VAL A 89 -18.33 -3.35 2.36
N HIS A 90 -18.32 -3.94 1.17
CA HIS A 90 -17.22 -4.82 0.75
C HIS A 90 -15.88 -4.07 0.61
N VAL A 91 -15.90 -2.86 0.04
CA VAL A 91 -14.70 -2.01 -0.05
C VAL A 91 -14.22 -1.59 1.33
N GLU A 92 -15.12 -1.18 2.23
CA GLU A 92 -14.80 -0.80 3.60
C GLU A 92 -14.15 -1.96 4.37
N ASP A 93 -14.69 -3.17 4.27
CA ASP A 93 -14.12 -4.37 4.91
C ASP A 93 -12.71 -4.67 4.40
N ARG A 94 -12.47 -4.58 3.09
CA ARG A 94 -11.14 -4.79 2.50
C ARG A 94 -10.15 -3.72 2.95
N VAL A 95 -10.56 -2.45 2.96
CA VAL A 95 -9.72 -1.35 3.45
C VAL A 95 -9.38 -1.54 4.93
N ALA A 96 -10.35 -1.91 5.77
CA ALA A 96 -10.13 -2.15 7.18
C ALA A 96 -9.09 -3.27 7.41
N LYS A 97 -9.24 -4.40 6.70
CA LYS A 97 -8.25 -5.50 6.72
C LYS A 97 -6.87 -5.02 6.26
N LEU A 98 -6.82 -4.22 5.21
CA LEU A 98 -5.56 -3.69 4.70
C LEU A 98 -4.86 -2.79 5.72
N CYS A 99 -5.60 -1.93 6.42
CA CYS A 99 -5.08 -1.05 7.45
C CYS A 99 -4.53 -1.85 8.64
N MET A 100 -5.29 -2.82 9.15
CA MET A 100 -4.85 -3.65 10.28
C MET A 100 -3.53 -4.37 9.99
N GLN A 101 -3.40 -4.96 8.79
CA GLN A 101 -2.16 -5.62 8.38
C GLN A 101 -0.98 -4.64 8.30
N LEU A 102 -1.20 -3.44 7.78
CA LEU A 102 -0.16 -2.42 7.66
C LEU A 102 0.30 -1.92 9.03
N GLU A 103 -0.63 -1.74 9.97
CA GLU A 103 -0.30 -1.38 11.36
C GLU A 103 0.52 -2.48 12.05
N GLU A 104 0.16 -3.75 11.83
CA GLU A 104 0.91 -4.89 12.36
C GLU A 104 2.33 -4.96 11.79
N GLU A 105 2.49 -4.79 10.48
CA GLU A 105 3.80 -4.76 9.80
C GLU A 105 4.67 -3.60 10.31
N LEU A 106 4.09 -2.40 10.46
CA LEU A 106 4.77 -1.23 10.99
C LEU A 106 5.27 -1.47 12.41
N GLU A 107 4.43 -2.02 13.29
CA GLU A 107 4.81 -2.32 14.67
C GLU A 107 5.86 -3.44 14.74
N ALA A 108 5.77 -4.45 13.87
CA ALA A 108 6.80 -5.47 13.76
C ALA A 108 8.15 -4.87 13.34
N GLU A 109 8.15 -3.95 12.38
CA GLU A 109 9.36 -3.29 11.89
C GLU A 109 9.97 -2.36 12.96
N LYS A 110 9.14 -1.58 13.64
CA LYS A 110 9.57 -0.74 14.78
C LYS A 110 10.25 -1.56 15.87
N ARG A 111 9.69 -2.73 16.21
CA ARG A 111 10.32 -3.68 17.16
C ARG A 111 11.65 -4.21 16.66
N ARG A 112 11.80 -4.47 15.35
CA ARG A 112 13.08 -4.89 14.76
C ARG A 112 14.13 -3.79 14.85
N VAL A 113 13.77 -2.57 14.48
CA VAL A 113 14.68 -1.40 14.55
C VAL A 113 15.16 -1.16 15.97
N LEU A 114 14.25 -1.15 16.95
CA LEU A 114 14.61 -0.96 18.36
C LEU A 114 15.58 -2.04 18.86
N ARG A 115 15.35 -3.32 18.53
CA ARG A 115 16.29 -4.39 18.88
C ARG A 115 17.67 -4.18 18.26
N GLN A 116 17.73 -3.80 16.99
CA GLN A 116 19.01 -3.52 16.32
C GLN A 116 19.75 -2.33 16.95
N GLU A 117 19.04 -1.29 17.39
CA GLU A 117 19.64 -0.15 18.08
C GLU A 117 20.18 -0.55 19.47
N GLU A 118 19.44 -1.36 20.23
CA GLU A 118 19.88 -1.88 21.51
C GLU A 118 21.12 -2.78 21.37
N GLU A 119 21.14 -3.67 20.39
CA GLU A 119 22.29 -4.52 20.07
C GLU A 119 23.53 -3.69 19.74
N LYS A 120 23.41 -2.69 18.86
CA LYS A 120 24.51 -1.76 18.51
C LYS A 120 25.01 -0.98 19.73
N LYS A 121 24.09 -0.52 20.59
CA LYS A 121 24.45 0.19 21.82
C LYS A 121 25.22 -0.70 22.78
N ASN A 122 24.76 -1.94 22.96
CA ASN A 122 25.42 -2.94 23.81
C ASN A 122 26.80 -3.31 23.27
N GLU A 123 26.95 -3.48 21.96
CA GLU A 123 28.24 -3.73 21.32
C GLU A 123 29.21 -2.56 21.54
N MET A 124 28.75 -1.32 21.36
CA MET A 124 29.56 -0.12 21.61
C MET A 124 29.99 -0.02 23.09
N ILE A 125 29.12 -0.37 24.05
CA ILE A 125 29.47 -0.39 25.48
C ILE A 125 30.53 -1.47 25.76
N MET A 126 30.39 -2.66 25.17
CA MET A 126 31.37 -3.75 25.26
C MET A 126 32.74 -3.36 24.70
N LEU A 127 32.80 -2.70 23.54
CA LEU A 127 34.04 -2.17 22.96
C LEU A 127 34.69 -1.13 23.87
N LYS A 128 33.91 -0.17 24.40
CA LYS A 128 34.42 0.87 25.31
C LYS A 128 34.97 0.28 26.62
N THR A 129 34.30 -0.72 27.19
CA THR A 129 34.76 -1.37 28.43
C THR A 129 36.05 -2.18 28.21
N LYS A 130 36.18 -2.91 27.09
CA LYS A 130 37.43 -3.59 26.70
C LYS A 130 38.59 -2.60 26.54
N LYS A 131 38.38 -1.47 25.84
CA LYS A 131 39.40 -0.42 25.68
C LYS A 131 39.87 0.16 27.01
N LYS A 132 38.94 0.42 27.94
CA LYS A 132 39.27 0.92 29.29
C LYS A 132 40.09 -0.08 30.11
N LYS A 133 39.83 -1.39 30.00
CA LYS A 133 40.62 -2.42 30.69
C LYS A 133 42.05 -2.50 30.15
N GLY A 134 42.24 -2.51 28.83
CA GLY A 134 43.57 -2.54 28.21
C GLY A 134 44.41 -1.30 28.55
N PHE A 135 43.80 -0.11 28.54
CA PHE A 135 44.50 1.13 28.90
C PHE A 135 44.94 1.14 30.39
N LYS A 136 44.11 0.65 31.31
CA LYS A 136 44.49 0.52 32.72
C LYS A 136 45.68 -0.42 32.92
N GLN A 137 45.72 -1.53 32.20
CA GLN A 137 46.85 -2.47 32.26
C GLN A 137 48.14 -1.85 31.73
N LEU A 138 48.06 -1.07 30.65
CA LEU A 138 49.20 -0.33 30.12
C LEU A 138 49.74 0.70 31.12
N MET A 139 48.86 1.50 31.74
CA MET A 139 49.31 2.45 32.77
C MET A 139 49.91 1.76 33.99
N ALA A 140 49.35 0.62 34.42
CA ALA A 140 49.91 -0.17 35.51
C ALA A 140 51.32 -0.67 35.19
N SER A 141 51.59 -1.11 33.95
CA SER A 141 52.94 -1.51 33.54
C SER A 141 53.94 -0.35 33.47
N CYS A 142 53.49 0.86 33.14
CA CYS A 142 54.37 2.03 33.08
C CYS A 142 54.70 2.61 34.46
N VAL A 143 53.75 2.56 35.41
CA VAL A 143 53.91 3.14 36.75
C VAL A 143 54.46 2.14 37.77
N GLY A 144 54.21 0.84 37.58
CA GLY A 144 54.74 -0.24 38.44
C GLY A 144 56.23 -0.56 38.23
N GLY A 145 56.90 0.13 37.29
CA GLY A 145 58.33 -0.01 37.02
C GLY A 145 59.19 0.87 37.91
N SER A 146 59.13 0.70 39.22
CA SER A 146 60.20 1.17 40.11
C SER A 146 60.32 0.26 41.32
N ASN A 147 61.56 -0.17 41.58
CA ASN A 147 62.07 -0.91 42.75
C ASN A 147 62.23 -2.44 42.59
N SER A 148 63.36 -2.85 42.02
CA SER A 148 64.19 -4.02 42.44
C SER A 148 65.35 -4.18 41.44
N LYS A 149 66.64 -4.17 41.75
CA LYS A 149 67.44 -4.10 42.98
C LYS A 149 68.75 -3.38 42.62
N GLN A 150 69.21 -2.45 43.47
CA GLN A 150 70.64 -2.25 43.67
C GLN A 150 71.17 -3.46 44.44
N ILE A 151 72.24 -4.06 43.94
CA ILE A 151 73.47 -4.56 44.58
C ILE A 151 74.15 -5.45 43.55
#